data_AF-A0A9D8TBK0-F1
#
_entry.id   AF-A0A9D8TBK0-F1
#
_cell.length_a   1.000
_cell.length_b   1.000
_cell.length_c   1.000
_cell.angle_alpha   90.00
_cell.angle_beta   90.00
_cell.angle_gamma   90.00
#
_symmetry.space_group_name_H-M   'P 1'
#
loop_
_entity.id
_entity.type
_entity.pdbx_description
1 polymer ?
#
loop_
_entity_poly.entity_id
_entity_poly.type
_entity_poly.pdbx_seq_one_letter_code
_entity_poly.pdbx_strand_id
1 'polypeptide(L)'
;MKNSIKNLLLIIVCIVLCFMLGRSLYQVASSNKRMAMLKSQISSNKLDAVLNLVATKYVEEVDTKEIIEKLIPDVLKELDPHSVYIPAKEMEKTMEEMEG
;
A
#
# COMPACT_ATOMS: atom_id res chain seq x y z
N MET A 1 12.09 31.72 -48.28
CA MET A 1 11.81 32.00 -46.84
C MET A 1 10.45 31.48 -46.35
N LYS A 2 9.33 31.72 -47.05
CA LYS A 2 7.98 31.37 -46.55
C LYS A 2 7.76 29.86 -46.32
N ASN A 3 8.38 28.99 -47.10
CA ASN A 3 8.25 27.53 -46.96
C ASN A 3 9.10 26.97 -45.80
N SER A 4 10.26 27.58 -45.51
CA SER A 4 11.08 27.19 -44.36
C SER A 4 10.39 27.49 -43.03
N ILE A 5 9.63 28.58 -42.96
CA ILE A 5 8.83 28.94 -41.77
C ILE A 5 7.65 27.97 -41.58
N LYS A 6 6.99 27.57 -42.66
CA LYS A 6 5.92 26.55 -42.61
C LYS A 6 6.44 25.19 -42.13
N ASN A 7 7.61 24.78 -42.61
CA ASN A 7 8.23 23.51 -42.18
C ASN A 7 8.64 23.56 -40.70
N LEU A 8 9.12 24.71 -40.21
CA LEU A 8 9.44 24.90 -38.80
C LEU A 8 8.19 24.82 -37.90
N LEU A 9 7.07 25.44 -38.32
CA LEU A 9 5.80 25.36 -37.59
C LEU A 9 5.27 23.91 -37.52
N LEU A 10 5.44 23.13 -38.59
CA LEU A 10 5.00 21.73 -38.64
C LEU A 10 5.77 20.85 -37.64
N ILE A 11 7.07 21.09 -37.47
CA ILE A 11 7.90 20.35 -36.50
C ILE A 11 7.46 20.64 -35.06
N ILE A 12 7.14 21.91 -34.73
CA ILE A 12 6.69 22.29 -33.39
C ILE A 12 5.36 21.61 -33.05
N VAL A 13 4.41 21.58 -34.00
CA VAL A 13 3.12 20.91 -33.82
C VAL A 13 3.30 19.40 -33.58
N CYS A 14 4.20 18.75 -34.32
CA CYS A 14 4.51 17.33 -34.10
C CYS A 14 5.10 17.07 -32.70
N ILE A 15 6.00 17.93 -32.21
CA ILE A 15 6.62 17.74 -30.88
C ILE A 15 5.57 17.87 -29.77
N VAL A 16 4.67 18.85 -29.88
CA VAL A 16 3.59 19.05 -28.90
C VAL A 16 2.63 17.85 -28.89
N LEU A 17 2.27 17.32 -30.07
CA LEU A 17 1.45 16.12 -30.19
C LEU A 17 2.12 14.89 -29.57
N CYS A 18 3.41 14.68 -29.86
CA CYS A 18 4.17 13.57 -29.28
C CYS A 18 4.28 13.67 -27.75
N PHE A 19 4.47 14.88 -27.20
CA PHE A 19 4.54 15.09 -25.75
C PHE A 19 3.18 14.84 -25.07
N MET A 20 2.09 15.31 -25.67
CA MET A 20 0.73 15.08 -25.16
C MET A 20 0.35 13.59 -25.17
N LEU A 21 0.64 12.88 -26.27
CA LEU A 21 0.40 11.44 -26.37
C LEU A 21 1.30 10.65 -25.42
N GLY A 22 2.57 11.04 -25.28
CA GLY A 22 3.51 10.44 -24.34
C GLY A 22 3.04 10.54 -22.88
N ARG A 23 2.50 11.70 -22.48
CA ARG A 23 1.93 11.90 -21.14
C ARG A 23 0.72 11.00 -20.89
N SER A 24 -0.15 10.83 -21.88
CA SER A 24 -1.33 9.97 -21.77
C SER A 24 -0.95 8.50 -21.54
N LEU A 25 0.04 8.00 -22.30
CA LEU A 25 0.52 6.62 -22.16
C LEU A 25 1.27 6.39 -20.83
N TYR A 26 2.08 7.36 -20.41
CA TYR A 26 2.77 7.32 -19.11
C TYR A 26 1.78 7.28 -17.94
N GLN A 27 0.67 8.04 -18.03
CA GLN A 27 -0.37 8.06 -17.01
C GLN A 27 -1.20 6.77 -16.97
N VAL A 28 -1.45 6.10 -18.10
CA VAL A 28 -2.13 4.80 -18.15
C VAL A 28 -1.24 3.69 -17.55
N ALA A 29 0.06 3.69 -17.86
CA ALA A 29 1.02 2.77 -17.22
C ALA A 29 1.16 3.01 -15.70
N SER A 30 1.00 4.25 -15.24
CA SER A 30 0.98 4.64 -13.83
C SER A 30 -0.38 4.43 -13.14
N SER A 31 -1.48 4.32 -13.89
CA SER A 31 -2.84 4.14 -13.36
C SER A 31 -3.03 2.81 -12.65
N ASN A 32 -2.25 1.77 -12.98
CA ASN A 32 -2.29 0.51 -12.24
C ASN A 32 -1.79 0.66 -10.79
N LYS A 33 -0.82 1.55 -10.52
CA LYS A 33 -0.35 1.81 -9.14
C LYS A 33 -1.32 2.68 -8.35
N ARG A 34 -1.92 3.68 -9.00
CA ARG A 34 -2.96 4.53 -8.36
C ARG A 34 -4.27 3.79 -8.11
N MET A 35 -4.68 2.90 -9.01
CA MET A 35 -5.89 2.10 -8.86
C MET A 35 -5.72 1.00 -7.80
N ALA A 36 -4.53 0.40 -7.66
CA ALA A 36 -4.21 -0.49 -6.55
C ALA A 36 -4.27 0.24 -5.19
N MET A 37 -3.79 1.49 -5.12
CA MET A 37 -3.83 2.32 -3.91
C MET A 37 -5.25 2.77 -3.54
N LEU A 38 -6.07 3.15 -4.54
CA LEU A 38 -7.49 3.53 -4.34
C LEU A 38 -8.36 2.32 -3.96
N LYS A 39 -8.10 1.13 -4.53
CA LYS A 39 -8.81 -0.09 -4.17
C LYS A 39 -8.44 -0.58 -2.75
N SER A 40 -7.21 -0.33 -2.30
CA SER A 40 -6.79 -0.54 -0.91
C SER A 40 -7.51 0.40 0.07
N GLN A 41 -7.81 1.65 -0.30
CA GLN A 41 -8.60 2.56 0.54
C GLN A 41 -10.10 2.21 0.61
N ILE A 42 -10.68 1.68 -0.47
CA ILE A 42 -12.12 1.33 -0.53
C ILE A 42 -12.42 0.03 0.24
N SER A 43 -11.41 -0.81 0.47
CA SER A 43 -11.48 -1.98 1.36
C SER A 43 -10.77 -1.71 2.69
N SER A 44 -10.89 -0.51 3.25
CA SER A 44 -10.42 -0.27 4.62
C SER A 44 -11.25 -1.11 5.56
N ASN A 45 -10.64 -2.18 6.09
CA ASN A 45 -11.32 -3.04 7.04
C ASN A 45 -11.59 -2.21 8.31
N LYS A 46 -12.69 -2.49 9.02
CA LYS A 46 -13.02 -1.77 10.27
C LYS A 46 -11.85 -1.78 11.25
N LEU A 47 -11.07 -2.86 11.29
CA LEU A 47 -9.84 -2.96 12.08
C LEU A 47 -8.79 -1.91 11.65
N ASP A 48 -8.52 -1.77 10.36
CA ASP A 48 -7.57 -0.78 9.85
C ASP A 48 -8.02 0.65 10.20
N ALA A 49 -9.32 0.92 10.13
CA ALA A 49 -9.88 2.22 10.49
C ALA A 49 -9.71 2.52 11.98
N VAL A 50 -9.95 1.55 12.86
CA VAL A 50 -9.77 1.69 14.31
C VAL A 50 -8.28 1.86 14.65
N LEU A 51 -7.39 1.05 14.08
CA LEU A 51 -5.94 1.16 14.31
C LEU A 51 -5.41 2.52 13.88
N ASN A 52 -5.87 3.03 12.72
CA ASN A 52 -5.49 4.36 12.25
C ASN A 52 -6.05 5.48 13.14
N LEU A 53 -7.27 5.31 13.67
CA LEU A 53 -7.86 6.27 14.60
C LEU A 53 -7.04 6.33 15.90
N VAL A 54 -6.66 5.18 16.47
CA VAL A 54 -5.81 5.11 17.66
C VAL A 54 -4.44 5.75 17.37
N ALA A 55 -3.80 5.42 16.25
CA ALA A 55 -2.50 5.98 15.90
C ALA A 55 -2.49 7.51 15.73
N THR A 56 -3.59 8.10 15.26
CA THR A 56 -3.62 9.53 14.86
C THR A 56 -4.41 10.43 15.80
N LYS A 57 -5.30 9.88 16.61
CA LYS A 57 -6.22 10.63 17.49
C LYS A 57 -6.04 10.33 18.97
N TYR A 58 -5.21 9.36 19.33
CA TYR A 58 -4.91 9.13 20.74
C TYR A 58 -3.98 10.21 21.30
N VAL A 59 -4.10 10.46 22.59
CA VAL A 59 -3.41 11.56 23.29
C VAL A 59 -1.90 11.30 23.40
N GLU A 60 -1.53 10.03 23.50
CA GLU A 60 -0.14 9.57 23.62
C GLU A 60 0.29 8.80 22.37
N GLU A 61 1.60 8.74 22.15
CA GLU A 61 2.16 7.89 21.09
C GLU A 61 1.91 6.41 21.45
N VAL A 62 1.27 5.69 20.54
CA VAL A 62 0.94 4.28 20.72
C VAL A 62 1.58 3.46 19.61
N ASP A 63 2.24 2.36 19.95
CA ASP A 63 2.73 1.40 18.97
C ASP A 63 1.60 0.48 18.52
N THR A 64 1.09 0.72 17.31
CA THR A 64 0.06 -0.12 16.70
C THR A 64 0.51 -1.56 16.49
N LYS A 65 1.82 -1.82 16.35
CA LYS A 65 2.34 -3.19 16.24
C LYS A 65 2.14 -3.94 17.54
N GLU A 66 2.42 -3.30 18.68
CA GLU A 66 2.22 -3.91 20.00
C GLU A 66 0.73 -4.23 20.25
N ILE A 67 -0.17 -3.35 19.79
CA ILE A 67 -1.62 -3.61 19.88
C ILE A 67 -2.01 -4.84 19.05
N ILE A 68 -1.49 -4.96 17.83
CA ILE A 68 -1.77 -6.11 16.95
C ILE A 68 -1.24 -7.41 17.56
N GLU A 69 -0.01 -7.41 18.07
CA GLU A 69 0.61 -8.58 18.72
C GLU A 69 -0.22 -9.08 19.92
N LYS A 70 -0.84 -8.15 20.67
CA LYS A 70 -1.75 -8.50 21.77
C LYS A 70 -3.13 -8.96 21.30
N LEU A 71 -3.61 -8.47 20.15
CA LEU A 71 -4.93 -8.78 19.62
C LEU A 71 -4.99 -10.16 18.94
N ILE A 72 -3.90 -10.61 18.31
CA ILE A 72 -3.88 -11.89 17.57
C ILE A 72 -4.30 -13.08 18.45
N PRO A 73 -3.75 -13.28 19.68
CA PRO A 73 -4.17 -14.37 20.56
C PRO A 73 -5.67 -14.35 20.88
N ASP A 74 -6.26 -13.17 21.10
CA ASP A 74 -7.67 -13.03 21.43
C ASP A 74 -8.57 -13.42 20.25
N VAL A 75 -8.21 -12.98 19.04
CA VAL A 75 -8.94 -13.33 17.81
C VAL A 75 -8.81 -14.82 17.51
N LEU A 76 -7.61 -15.40 17.68
CA LEU A 76 -7.39 -16.83 17.47
C LEU A 76 -8.19 -17.67 18.47
N LYS A 77 -8.27 -17.26 19.74
CA LYS A 77 -9.03 -17.96 20.78
C LYS A 77 -10.53 -17.99 20.49
N GLU A 78 -11.08 -16.95 19.86
CA GLU A 78 -12.48 -16.92 19.44
C GLU A 78 -12.75 -17.85 18.24
N LEU A 79 -11.76 -18.02 17.36
CA LEU A 79 -11.87 -18.90 16.20
C LEU A 79 -11.66 -20.38 16.54
N ASP A 80 -10.66 -20.68 17.38
CA ASP A 80 -10.31 -22.02 17.83
C ASP A 80 -9.55 -21.95 19.18
N PRO A 81 -10.07 -22.54 20.27
CA PRO A 81 -9.43 -22.52 21.58
C PRO A 81 -8.09 -23.26 21.64
N HIS A 82 -7.76 -24.09 20.64
CA HIS A 82 -6.50 -24.81 20.56
C HIS A 82 -5.44 -24.09 19.71
N SER A 83 -5.81 -23.01 19.02
CA SER A 83 -4.87 -22.21 18.26
C SER A 83 -4.03 -21.33 19.19
N VAL A 84 -2.70 -21.40 19.03
CA VAL A 84 -1.73 -20.61 19.81
C VAL A 84 -0.96 -19.70 18.86
N TYR A 85 -0.85 -18.43 19.24
CA TYR A 85 0.03 -17.49 18.56
C TYR A 85 1.48 -17.66 19.05
N ILE A 86 2.41 -17.83 18.13
CA ILE A 86 3.85 -17.86 18.42
C ILE A 86 4.47 -16.57 17.85
N PRO A 87 4.91 -15.63 18.70
CA PRO A 87 5.58 -14.43 18.24
C PRO A 87 6.87 -14.77 17.49
N ALA A 88 7.22 -13.97 16.48
CA ALA A 88 8.44 -14.21 15.69
C ALA A 88 9.73 -14.25 16.54
N LYS A 89 9.77 -13.51 17.66
CA LYS A 89 10.89 -13.50 18.60
C LYS A 89 11.05 -14.81 19.38
N GLU A 90 9.97 -15.57 19.52
CA GLU A 90 9.93 -16.81 20.31
C GLU A 90 9.99 -18.05 19.41
N MET A 91 9.85 -17.87 18.09
CA MET A 91 9.81 -18.93 17.09
C MET A 91 11.03 -19.87 17.16
N GLU A 92 12.24 -19.32 17.24
CA GLU A 92 13.48 -20.11 17.30
C GLU A 92 13.51 -21.01 18.54
N LYS A 93 13.15 -20.46 19.71
CA LYS A 93 13.10 -21.21 20.96
C LYS A 93 12.04 -22.32 20.94
N THR A 94 10.86 -22.04 20.39
CA THR A 94 9.81 -23.06 20.25
C THR A 94 10.18 -24.16 19.26
N MET A 95 10.91 -23.85 18.19
CA MET A 95 11.41 -24.87 17.26
C MET A 95 12.42 -25.80 17.95
N GLU A 96 13.35 -25.24 18.73
CA GLU A 96 14.32 -26.03 19.51
C GLU A 96 13.64 -26.97 20.52
N GLU A 97 12.55 -26.54 21.15
CA GLU A 97 11.76 -27.35 22.10
C GLU A 97 10.94 -28.46 21.41
N MET A 98 10.56 -28.29 20.14
CA MET A 98 9.82 -29.28 19.36
C MET A 98 10.71 -30.33 18.67
N GLU A 99 11.98 -30.00 18.43
CA GLU A 99 12.96 -30.88 17.78
C GLU A 99 13.83 -31.69 18.76
N GLY A 100 13.78 -31.38 20.06
CA GLY A 100 14.49 -32.10 21.13
C GLY A 100 13.72 -33.30 21.70
#